data_AF-A0A2E3UPZ7-F1
#
_entry.id   AF-A0A2E3UPZ7-F1
#
_cell.length_a   1.000
_cell.length_b   1.000
_cell.length_c   1.000
_cell.angle_alpha   90.00
_cell.angle_beta   90.00
_cell.angle_gamma   90.00
#
_symmetry.space_group_name_H-M   'P 1'
#
loop_
_entity.id
_entity.type
_entity.pdbx_description
1 polymer ?
#
loop_
_entity_poly.entity_id
_entity_poly.type
_entity_poly.pdbx_seq_one_letter_code
_entity_poly.pdbx_strand_id
1 'polypeptide(L)'
;MSAVTDNLNIASNDALITPEQLKAELPLDNEGLESVKRARGTVFDILDRKDPRLFVVVGPCSIHDTDAAIEYAKRLKELAEKVKDTLFIVMRVYFEKPRTSIGWKGLINDPYLDDSFKIEEGLRKARNLLMNIVEIGLPASSEALGPIAPQYLLDLITWSAIGARTTESQTHREMSSGLSSAVGFKNGTDG
;
A
#
# COMPACT_ATOMS: atom_id res chain seq x y z
N MET A 1 7.54 32.50 34.38
CA MET A 1 7.34 31.87 33.06
C MET A 1 7.01 30.41 33.33
N SER A 2 5.90 29.87 32.83
CA SER A 2 5.64 28.43 32.96
C SER A 2 6.70 27.69 32.13
N ALA A 3 7.31 26.65 32.71
CA ALA A 3 8.16 25.76 31.94
C ALA A 3 7.27 25.07 30.90
N VAL A 4 7.46 25.38 29.62
CA VAL A 4 6.79 24.67 28.53
C VAL A 4 7.54 23.35 28.37
N THR A 5 6.87 22.24 28.68
CA THR A 5 7.41 20.88 28.52
C THR A 5 6.84 20.17 27.29
N ASP A 6 5.84 20.77 26.64
CA ASP A 6 5.11 20.17 25.53
C ASP A 6 5.61 20.73 24.18
N ASN A 7 5.61 19.88 23.15
CA ASN A 7 5.94 20.21 21.75
C ASN A 7 7.28 20.93 21.51
N LEU A 8 8.25 20.77 22.44
CA LEU A 8 9.57 21.43 22.36
C LEU A 8 10.35 21.14 21.05
N ASN A 9 10.12 19.98 20.44
CA ASN A 9 10.79 19.55 19.21
C ASN A 9 9.80 19.39 18.03
N ILE A 10 8.63 20.03 18.09
CA ILE A 10 7.61 19.97 17.03
C ILE A 10 7.65 21.28 16.25
N ALA A 11 7.96 21.21 14.96
CA ALA A 11 7.99 22.38 14.07
C ALA A 11 6.57 22.86 13.71
N SER A 12 5.67 21.92 13.41
CA SER A 12 4.26 22.17 13.11
C SER A 12 3.43 20.91 13.35
N ASN A 13 2.11 21.09 13.46
CA ASN A 13 1.14 20.00 13.51
C ASN A 13 -0.12 20.47 12.77
N ASP A 14 -0.48 19.74 11.73
CA ASP A 14 -1.65 20.00 10.90
C ASP A 14 -2.55 18.77 10.91
N ALA A 15 -3.86 18.99 11.06
CA ALA A 15 -4.83 17.91 10.96
C ALA A 15 -4.92 17.40 9.52
N LEU A 16 -4.96 16.08 9.35
CA LEU A 16 -5.22 15.44 8.05
C LEU A 16 -6.72 15.19 7.87
N ILE A 17 -7.18 15.23 6.62
CA ILE A 17 -8.46 14.65 6.19
C ILE A 17 -8.68 13.27 6.83
N THR A 18 -9.91 12.97 7.26
CA THR A 18 -10.17 11.67 7.88
C THR A 18 -10.25 10.54 6.84
N PRO A 19 -10.01 9.27 7.22
CA PRO A 19 -10.18 8.14 6.32
C PRO A 19 -11.59 8.04 5.72
N GLU A 20 -12.63 8.38 6.49
CA GLU A 20 -14.02 8.38 6.03
C GLU A 20 -14.25 9.46 4.96
N GLN A 21 -13.74 10.68 5.19
CA GLN A 21 -13.84 11.77 4.22
C GLN A 21 -13.11 11.41 2.92
N LEU A 22 -11.89 10.87 2.99
CA LEU A 22 -11.15 10.47 1.79
C LEU A 22 -11.88 9.36 1.01
N LYS A 23 -12.46 8.38 1.71
CA LYS A 23 -13.23 7.29 1.08
C LYS A 23 -14.54 7.78 0.47
N ALA A 24 -15.16 8.80 1.05
CA ALA A 24 -16.34 9.45 0.49
C ALA A 24 -16.00 10.29 -0.75
N GLU A 25 -14.84 10.97 -0.77
CA GLU A 25 -14.34 11.70 -1.94
C GLU A 25 -13.96 10.75 -3.09
N LEU A 26 -13.38 9.59 -2.77
CA LEU A 26 -12.87 8.60 -3.72
C LEU A 26 -13.45 7.20 -3.40
N PRO A 27 -14.75 6.98 -3.70
CA PRO A 27 -15.41 5.72 -3.41
C PRO A 27 -15.00 4.64 -4.41
N LEU A 28 -14.69 3.44 -3.91
CA LEU A 28 -14.55 2.26 -4.77
C LEU A 28 -15.94 1.74 -5.10
N ASP A 29 -16.22 1.48 -6.37
CA ASP A 29 -17.49 0.93 -6.79
C ASP A 29 -17.66 -0.55 -6.37
N ASN A 30 -18.88 -1.09 -6.54
CA ASN A 30 -19.19 -2.46 -6.13
C ASN A 30 -18.36 -3.50 -6.90
N GLU A 31 -18.04 -3.25 -8.17
CA GLU A 31 -17.25 -4.17 -8.98
C GLU A 31 -15.80 -4.23 -8.51
N GLY A 32 -15.19 -3.07 -8.22
CA GLY A 32 -13.87 -2.95 -7.63
C GLY A 32 -13.78 -3.61 -6.26
N LEU A 33 -14.78 -3.40 -5.39
CA LEU A 33 -14.86 -4.06 -4.08
C LEU A 33 -14.88 -5.59 -4.21
N GLU A 34 -15.72 -6.13 -5.08
CA GLU A 34 -15.79 -7.57 -5.31
C GLU A 34 -14.52 -8.09 -6.02
N SER A 35 -13.85 -7.27 -6.85
CA SER A 35 -12.55 -7.59 -7.44
C SER A 35 -11.48 -7.79 -6.37
N VAL A 36 -11.34 -6.86 -5.42
CA VAL A 36 -10.39 -6.98 -4.30
C VAL A 36 -10.72 -8.18 -3.42
N LYS A 37 -12.01 -8.40 -3.12
CA LYS A 37 -12.47 -9.54 -2.31
C LYS A 37 -12.14 -10.87 -2.97
N ARG A 38 -12.40 -11.03 -4.27
CA ARG A 38 -12.02 -12.23 -5.03
C ARG A 38 -10.50 -12.42 -5.03
N ALA A 39 -9.74 -11.36 -5.26
CA ALA A 39 -8.28 -11.40 -5.26
C ALA A 39 -7.71 -11.85 -3.90
N ARG A 40 -8.26 -11.35 -2.79
CA ARG A 40 -7.90 -11.80 -1.43
C ARG A 40 -8.23 -13.27 -1.24
N GLY A 41 -9.42 -13.70 -1.65
CA GLY A 41 -9.84 -15.11 -1.63
C GLY A 41 -8.85 -16.01 -2.37
N THR A 42 -8.44 -15.62 -3.58
CA THR A 42 -7.41 -16.35 -4.34
C THR A 42 -6.09 -16.44 -3.60
N VAL A 43 -5.60 -15.35 -2.99
CA VAL A 43 -4.36 -15.40 -2.19
C VAL A 43 -4.52 -16.34 -0.99
N PHE A 44 -5.66 -16.31 -0.29
CA PHE A 44 -5.94 -17.22 0.81
C PHE A 44 -5.97 -18.68 0.36
N ASP A 45 -6.63 -18.99 -0.76
CA ASP A 45 -6.69 -20.34 -1.31
C ASP A 45 -5.30 -20.86 -1.75
N ILE A 46 -4.45 -19.99 -2.30
CA ILE A 46 -3.05 -20.35 -2.62
C ILE A 46 -2.26 -20.65 -1.34
N LEU A 47 -2.39 -19.82 -0.29
CA LEU A 47 -1.71 -20.04 0.99
C LEU A 47 -2.19 -21.31 1.69
N ASP A 48 -3.48 -21.64 1.57
CA ASP A 48 -4.10 -22.87 2.06
C ASP A 48 -3.85 -24.09 1.15
N ARG A 49 -3.13 -23.92 0.03
CA ARG A 49 -2.84 -24.95 -0.98
C ARG A 49 -4.09 -25.56 -1.65
N LYS A 50 -5.22 -24.84 -1.64
CA LYS A 50 -6.45 -25.17 -2.38
C LYS A 50 -6.35 -24.76 -3.84
N ASP A 51 -5.61 -23.70 -4.12
CA ASP A 51 -5.23 -23.27 -5.46
C ASP A 51 -3.72 -23.61 -5.67
N PRO A 52 -3.36 -24.40 -6.69
CA PRO A 52 -1.98 -24.85 -6.90
C PRO A 52 -1.07 -23.78 -7.51
N ARG A 53 -1.61 -22.61 -7.90
CA ARG A 53 -0.82 -21.54 -8.52
C ARG A 53 0.13 -20.89 -7.53
N LEU A 54 1.15 -20.21 -8.06
CA LEU A 54 1.99 -19.31 -7.29
C LEU A 54 1.48 -17.88 -7.43
N PHE A 55 1.29 -17.16 -6.33
CA PHE A 55 1.10 -15.71 -6.43
C PHE A 55 2.45 -14.99 -6.52
N VAL A 56 2.51 -13.96 -7.36
CA VAL A 56 3.73 -13.20 -7.64
C VAL A 56 3.47 -11.73 -7.39
N VAL A 57 4.17 -11.17 -6.39
CA VAL A 57 4.16 -9.73 -6.12
C VAL A 57 5.27 -9.06 -6.92
N VAL A 58 4.91 -8.28 -7.94
CA VAL A 58 5.88 -7.69 -8.89
C VAL A 58 5.50 -6.27 -9.30
N GLY A 59 6.51 -5.40 -9.42
CA GLY A 59 6.31 -3.99 -9.79
C GLY A 59 7.47 -3.10 -9.34
N PRO A 60 7.33 -1.78 -9.52
CA PRO A 60 8.35 -0.80 -9.15
C PRO A 60 8.74 -0.87 -7.67
N CYS A 61 9.99 -0.46 -7.35
CA CYS A 61 10.43 -0.48 -5.96
C CYS A 61 9.62 0.50 -5.07
N SER A 62 9.29 1.67 -5.61
CA SER A 62 8.39 2.68 -5.07
C SER A 62 7.79 3.49 -6.22
N ILE A 63 6.52 3.90 -6.09
CA ILE A 63 5.79 4.70 -7.07
C ILE A 63 6.04 6.18 -6.79
N HIS A 64 6.53 6.93 -7.78
CA HIS A 64 6.71 8.39 -7.72
C HIS A 64 5.92 9.12 -8.82
N ASP A 65 5.56 8.41 -9.89
CA ASP A 65 4.78 8.90 -11.04
C ASP A 65 3.57 7.97 -11.21
N THR A 66 2.37 8.53 -11.10
CA THR A 66 1.11 7.78 -11.20
C THR A 66 0.79 7.37 -12.64
N ASP A 67 1.18 8.15 -13.64
CA ASP A 67 0.87 7.88 -15.03
C ASP A 67 1.73 6.72 -15.54
N ALA A 68 3.03 6.75 -15.23
CA ALA A 68 3.93 5.63 -15.48
C ALA A 68 3.50 4.35 -14.75
N ALA A 69 2.97 4.47 -13.53
CA ALA A 69 2.43 3.34 -12.77
C ALA A 69 1.21 2.71 -13.45
N ILE A 70 0.29 3.51 -13.99
CA ILE A 70 -0.88 3.02 -14.74
C ILE A 70 -0.46 2.38 -16.07
N GLU A 71 0.51 2.95 -16.77
CA GLU A 71 1.05 2.33 -17.99
C GLU A 71 1.64 0.94 -17.67
N TYR A 72 2.44 0.85 -16.60
CA TYR A 72 2.96 -0.42 -16.12
C TYR A 72 1.84 -1.41 -15.76
N ALA A 73 0.81 -0.94 -15.05
CA ALA A 73 -0.33 -1.77 -14.64
C ALA A 73 -1.07 -2.37 -15.83
N LYS A 74 -1.31 -1.60 -16.90
CA LYS A 74 -1.94 -2.08 -18.14
C LYS A 74 -1.13 -3.19 -18.80
N ARG A 75 0.19 -3.01 -18.93
CA ARG A 75 1.09 -4.05 -19.48
C ARG A 75 1.12 -5.29 -18.59
N LEU A 76 1.14 -5.11 -17.27
CA LEU A 76 1.15 -6.21 -16.31
C LEU A 76 -0.18 -6.98 -16.32
N LYS A 77 -1.31 -6.30 -16.53
CA LYS A 77 -2.63 -6.92 -16.68
C LYS A 77 -2.71 -7.84 -17.90
N GLU A 78 -2.17 -7.41 -19.04
CA GLU A 78 -2.09 -8.27 -20.24
C GLU A 78 -1.23 -9.52 -20.00
N LEU A 79 -0.12 -9.38 -19.28
CA LEU A 79 0.71 -10.52 -18.89
C LEU A 79 -0.03 -11.44 -17.92
N ALA A 80 -0.70 -10.87 -16.90
CA ALA A 80 -1.45 -11.62 -15.90
C ALA A 80 -2.51 -12.52 -16.55
N GLU A 81 -3.19 -12.04 -17.58
CA GLU A 81 -4.15 -12.83 -18.35
C GLU A 81 -3.50 -14.02 -19.08
N LYS A 82 -2.32 -13.81 -19.67
CA LYS A 82 -1.58 -14.86 -20.41
C LYS A 82 -1.07 -15.99 -19.52
N VAL A 83 -0.80 -15.71 -18.23
CA VAL A 83 -0.20 -16.68 -17.29
C VAL A 83 -1.16 -17.18 -16.21
N LYS A 84 -2.44 -16.76 -16.26
CA LYS A 84 -3.42 -16.91 -15.17
C LYS A 84 -3.65 -18.35 -14.70
N ASP A 85 -3.41 -19.35 -15.56
CA ASP A 85 -3.59 -20.76 -15.24
C ASP A 85 -2.46 -21.31 -14.33
N THR A 86 -1.34 -20.58 -14.23
CA THR A 86 -0.15 -21.01 -13.47
C THR A 86 0.30 -19.99 -12.41
N LEU A 87 0.12 -18.70 -12.67
CA LEU A 87 0.53 -17.61 -11.79
C LEU A 87 -0.64 -16.68 -11.48
N PHE A 88 -0.72 -16.23 -10.23
CA PHE A 88 -1.60 -15.16 -9.80
C PHE A 88 -0.79 -13.87 -9.57
N ILE A 89 -0.84 -12.95 -10.54
CA ILE A 89 -0.04 -11.72 -10.47
C ILE A 89 -0.71 -10.67 -9.58
N VAL A 90 0.06 -10.10 -8.66
CA VAL A 90 -0.31 -8.95 -7.82
C VAL A 90 0.70 -7.83 -8.06
N MET A 91 0.23 -6.65 -8.45
CA MET A 91 1.11 -5.50 -8.68
C MET A 91 1.68 -4.98 -7.35
N ARG A 92 2.99 -4.72 -7.32
CA ARG A 92 3.66 -4.02 -6.23
C ARG A 92 3.44 -2.51 -6.35
N VAL A 93 2.70 -1.93 -5.41
CA VAL A 93 2.33 -0.50 -5.37
C VAL A 93 2.78 0.11 -4.04
N TYR A 94 4.09 0.28 -3.87
CA TYR A 94 4.67 0.82 -2.64
C TYR A 94 4.87 2.32 -2.80
N PHE A 95 4.38 3.13 -1.85
CA PHE A 95 4.48 4.60 -1.97
C PHE A 95 5.76 5.18 -1.39
N GLU A 96 6.39 4.45 -0.48
CA GLU A 96 7.61 4.90 0.19
C GLU A 96 8.55 3.72 0.39
N LYS A 97 9.82 4.01 0.68
CA LYS A 97 10.81 3.00 1.01
C LYS A 97 11.60 3.49 2.23
N PRO A 98 11.49 2.83 3.40
CA PRO A 98 12.21 3.25 4.61
C PRO A 98 13.71 3.44 4.37
N ARG A 99 14.25 4.55 4.88
CA ARG A 99 15.66 4.95 4.76
C ARG A 99 16.23 5.31 6.12
N THR A 100 17.52 5.01 6.33
CA THR A 100 18.32 5.53 7.44
C THR A 100 18.97 6.87 7.11
N SER A 101 19.16 7.18 5.82
CA SER A 101 19.71 8.43 5.31
C SER A 101 18.62 9.43 4.88
N ILE A 102 18.99 10.70 4.73
CA ILE A 102 18.15 11.73 4.11
C ILE A 102 17.84 11.32 2.66
N GLY A 103 16.62 11.61 2.22
CA GLY A 103 16.12 11.33 0.88
C GLY A 103 14.61 11.46 0.81
N TRP A 104 14.07 11.36 -0.41
CA TRP A 104 12.64 11.46 -0.70
C TRP A 104 11.80 10.53 0.18
N LYS A 105 10.70 11.06 0.71
CA LYS A 105 9.85 10.41 1.72
C LYS A 105 8.69 9.60 1.14
N GLY A 106 8.58 9.52 -0.18
CA GLY A 106 7.55 8.74 -0.86
C GLY A 106 6.36 9.57 -1.32
N LEU A 107 5.53 9.00 -2.19
CA LEU A 107 4.44 9.70 -2.89
C LEU A 107 3.39 10.25 -1.94
N ILE A 108 3.10 9.54 -0.85
CA ILE A 108 2.14 10.01 0.15
C ILE A 108 2.70 11.21 0.89
N ASN A 109 3.96 11.14 1.33
CA ASN A 109 4.54 12.18 2.18
C ASN A 109 4.95 13.42 1.37
N ASP A 110 5.53 13.23 0.19
CA ASP A 110 6.05 14.31 -0.66
C ASP A 110 5.69 14.05 -2.14
N PRO A 111 4.42 14.31 -2.54
CA PRO A 111 3.89 13.94 -3.86
C PRO A 111 4.44 14.76 -5.04
N TYR A 112 5.24 15.80 -4.78
CA TYR A 112 5.79 16.71 -5.76
C TYR A 112 7.31 16.63 -5.90
N LEU A 113 7.95 15.78 -5.08
CA LEU A 113 9.41 15.58 -5.08
C LEU A 113 10.19 16.88 -4.84
N ASP A 114 9.61 17.78 -4.04
CA ASP A 114 10.09 19.14 -3.80
C ASP A 114 10.14 19.51 -2.30
N ASP A 115 10.01 18.50 -1.42
CA ASP A 115 9.96 18.66 0.03
C ASP A 115 8.80 19.56 0.53
N SER A 116 7.72 19.70 -0.25
CA SER A 116 6.54 20.50 0.12
C SER A 116 5.61 19.83 1.14
N PHE A 117 5.78 18.52 1.36
CA PHE A 117 5.01 17.70 2.30
C PHE A 117 3.48 17.83 2.17
N LYS A 118 2.96 17.85 0.95
CA LYS A 118 1.50 17.90 0.68
C LYS A 118 0.81 16.55 0.92
N ILE A 119 0.79 16.10 2.17
CA ILE A 119 0.37 14.74 2.56
C ILE A 119 -1.06 14.41 2.10
N GLU A 120 -2.01 15.33 2.25
CA GLU A 120 -3.39 15.07 1.81
C GLU A 120 -3.51 14.86 0.30
N GLU A 121 -2.73 15.62 -0.49
CA GLU A 121 -2.68 15.46 -1.94
C GLU A 121 -2.01 14.13 -2.30
N GLY A 122 -0.98 13.73 -1.55
CA GLY A 122 -0.35 12.42 -1.66
C GLY A 122 -1.31 11.27 -1.35
N LEU A 123 -2.15 11.39 -0.31
CA LEU A 123 -3.20 10.42 0.01
C LEU A 123 -4.23 10.28 -1.12
N ARG A 124 -4.69 11.40 -1.68
CA ARG A 124 -5.62 11.40 -2.83
C ARG A 124 -4.98 10.75 -4.06
N LYS A 125 -3.73 11.11 -4.40
CA LYS A 125 -2.98 10.49 -5.50
C LYS A 125 -2.81 8.98 -5.31
N ALA A 126 -2.40 8.56 -4.11
CA ALA A 126 -2.20 7.15 -3.77
C ALA A 126 -3.49 6.33 -3.86
N ARG A 127 -4.59 6.85 -3.30
CA ARG A 127 -5.89 6.19 -3.35
C ARG A 127 -6.43 6.08 -4.78
N ASN A 128 -6.42 7.19 -5.52
CA ASN A 128 -6.86 7.22 -6.91
C ASN A 128 -6.06 6.25 -7.79
N LEU A 129 -4.74 6.18 -7.61
CA LEU A 129 -3.89 5.21 -8.31
C LEU A 129 -4.33 3.77 -8.02
N LEU A 130 -4.53 3.41 -6.74
CA LEU A 130 -4.95 2.07 -6.35
C LEU A 130 -6.33 1.72 -6.92
N MET A 131 -7.28 2.66 -6.91
CA MET A 131 -8.61 2.47 -7.54
C MET A 131 -8.47 2.17 -9.03
N ASN A 132 -7.75 3.01 -9.77
CA ASN A 132 -7.52 2.80 -11.20
C ASN A 132 -6.86 1.45 -11.51
N ILE A 133 -5.95 0.96 -10.67
CA ILE A 133 -5.32 -0.37 -10.82
C ILE A 133 -6.33 -1.49 -10.57
N VAL A 134 -7.16 -1.37 -9.54
CA VAL A 134 -8.19 -2.35 -9.19
C VAL A 134 -9.29 -2.40 -10.27
N GLU A 135 -9.70 -1.25 -10.80
CA GLU A 135 -10.74 -1.11 -11.83
C GLU A 135 -10.36 -1.79 -13.16
N ILE A 136 -9.07 -1.77 -13.54
CA ILE A 136 -8.60 -2.56 -14.69
C ILE A 136 -8.47 -4.07 -14.38
N GLY A 137 -8.92 -4.50 -13.19
CA GLY A 137 -8.94 -5.88 -12.74
C GLY A 137 -7.57 -6.43 -12.38
N LEU A 138 -6.63 -5.60 -11.94
CA LEU A 138 -5.32 -6.01 -11.46
C LEU A 138 -5.24 -5.88 -9.93
N PRO A 139 -4.96 -6.96 -9.19
CA PRO A 139 -4.75 -6.88 -7.74
C PRO A 139 -3.54 -6.03 -7.38
N ALA A 140 -3.65 -5.21 -6.34
CA ALA A 140 -2.56 -4.38 -5.83
C ALA A 140 -2.05 -4.85 -4.45
N SER A 141 -0.79 -4.59 -4.19
CA SER A 141 -0.12 -4.84 -2.91
C SER A 141 0.66 -3.62 -2.43
N SER A 142 0.84 -3.52 -1.11
CA SER A 142 1.63 -2.44 -0.49
C SER A 142 2.41 -2.93 0.74
N GLU A 143 3.24 -2.07 1.32
CA GLU A 143 3.92 -2.29 2.60
C GLU A 143 3.22 -1.48 3.69
N ALA A 144 2.86 -2.13 4.80
CA ALA A 144 2.22 -1.45 5.93
C ALA A 144 3.32 -0.93 6.87
N LEU A 145 3.71 0.34 6.67
CA LEU A 145 4.84 0.97 7.37
C LEU A 145 4.48 1.69 8.67
N GLY A 146 3.19 1.84 8.93
CA GLY A 146 2.67 2.38 10.17
C GLY A 146 1.16 2.16 10.28
N PRO A 147 0.58 2.38 11.48
CA PRO A 147 -0.81 2.02 11.77
C PRO A 147 -1.86 2.95 11.15
N ILE A 148 -1.45 4.11 10.63
CA ILE A 148 -2.37 5.16 10.15
C ILE A 148 -2.76 4.94 8.69
N ALA A 149 -1.77 4.80 7.79
CA ALA A 149 -2.00 4.67 6.35
C ALA A 149 -2.99 3.54 5.95
N PRO A 150 -3.03 2.37 6.62
CA PRO A 150 -4.02 1.33 6.32
C PRO A 150 -5.47 1.82 6.38
N GLN A 151 -5.81 2.76 7.25
CA GLN A 151 -7.20 3.26 7.34
C GLN A 151 -7.66 3.94 6.04
N TYR A 152 -6.74 4.56 5.31
CA TYR A 152 -7.02 5.30 4.08
C TYR A 152 -7.06 4.42 2.82
N LEU A 153 -6.27 3.34 2.79
CA LEU A 153 -5.94 2.65 1.54
C LEU A 153 -6.19 1.14 1.56
N LEU A 154 -6.27 0.50 2.73
CA LEU A 154 -6.22 -0.96 2.82
C LEU A 154 -7.43 -1.65 2.18
N ASP A 155 -8.56 -0.97 2.03
CA ASP A 155 -9.73 -1.48 1.30
C ASP A 155 -9.42 -1.85 -0.17
N LEU A 156 -8.33 -1.29 -0.74
CA LEU A 156 -7.87 -1.55 -2.11
C LEU A 156 -6.73 -2.57 -2.20
N ILE A 157 -6.24 -3.08 -1.06
CA ILE A 157 -5.03 -3.91 -1.00
C ILE A 157 -5.38 -5.40 -0.91
N THR A 158 -4.83 -6.20 -1.83
CA THR A 158 -5.00 -7.65 -1.86
C THR A 158 -3.99 -8.37 -0.96
N TRP A 159 -2.75 -7.89 -0.89
CA TRP A 159 -1.68 -8.46 -0.08
C TRP A 159 -0.81 -7.36 0.52
N SER A 160 -0.40 -7.53 1.78
CA SER A 160 0.42 -6.57 2.51
C SER A 160 1.77 -7.16 2.92
N ALA A 161 2.83 -6.37 2.87
CA ALA A 161 4.12 -6.72 3.47
C ALA A 161 4.35 -6.00 4.79
N ILE A 162 5.06 -6.68 5.70
CA ILE A 162 5.80 -6.07 6.81
C ILE A 162 7.29 -6.18 6.50
N GLY A 163 7.97 -5.04 6.53
CA GLY A 163 9.37 -4.91 6.18
C GLY A 163 10.31 -5.60 7.15
N ALA A 164 11.53 -5.92 6.69
CA ALA A 164 12.57 -6.55 7.51
C ALA A 164 12.92 -5.75 8.78
N ARG A 165 12.81 -4.41 8.71
CA ARG A 165 13.09 -3.50 9.83
C ARG A 165 11.93 -3.35 10.81
N THR A 166 10.75 -3.87 10.47
CA THR A 166 9.53 -3.74 11.28
C THR A 166 8.90 -5.10 11.62
N THR A 167 9.45 -6.20 11.09
CA THR A 167 8.96 -7.57 11.34
C THR A 167 8.99 -7.99 12.81
N GLU A 168 9.93 -7.45 13.60
CA GLU A 168 10.04 -7.69 15.06
C GLU A 168 9.33 -6.62 15.90
N SER A 169 8.79 -5.57 15.28
CA SER A 169 8.06 -4.53 16.00
C SER A 169 6.70 -5.05 16.45
N GLN A 170 6.43 -5.01 17.76
CA GLN A 170 5.16 -5.42 18.34
C GLN A 170 3.98 -4.65 17.72
N THR A 171 4.06 -3.32 17.60
CA THR A 171 3.01 -2.49 16.98
C THR A 171 2.68 -2.94 15.56
N HIS A 172 3.69 -3.35 14.78
CA HIS A 172 3.46 -3.84 13.41
C HIS A 172 2.82 -5.22 13.40
N ARG A 173 3.17 -6.11 14.34
CA ARG A 173 2.53 -7.41 14.51
C ARG A 173 1.07 -7.28 14.97
N GLU A 174 0.80 -6.39 15.91
CA GLU A 174 -0.55 -6.06 16.37
C GLU A 174 -1.40 -5.51 15.23
N MET A 175 -0.89 -4.51 14.51
CA MET A 175 -1.54 -3.98 13.30
C MET A 175 -1.83 -5.10 12.30
N SER A 176 -0.85 -5.98 12.04
CA SER A 176 -1.00 -7.08 11.09
C SER A 176 -2.10 -8.06 11.46
N SER A 177 -2.39 -8.24 12.76
CA SER A 177 -3.49 -9.11 13.20
C SER A 177 -4.88 -8.57 12.84
N GLY A 178 -4.99 -7.26 12.57
CA GLY A 178 -6.22 -6.61 12.12
C GLY A 178 -6.30 -6.32 10.62
N LEU A 179 -5.25 -6.62 9.83
CA LEU A 179 -5.28 -6.37 8.39
C LEU A 179 -6.21 -7.37 7.68
N SER A 180 -7.09 -6.88 6.81
CA SER A 180 -8.04 -7.73 6.07
C SER A 180 -7.41 -8.49 4.88
N SER A 181 -6.19 -8.13 4.49
CA SER A 181 -5.39 -8.81 3.45
C SER A 181 -4.47 -9.86 4.06
N ALA A 182 -4.02 -10.83 3.27
CA ALA A 182 -2.90 -11.69 3.71
C ALA A 182 -1.63 -10.84 3.94
N VAL A 183 -0.80 -11.25 4.90
CA VAL A 183 0.39 -10.49 5.31
C VAL A 183 1.65 -11.36 5.16
N GLY A 184 2.65 -10.83 4.47
CA GLY A 184 3.99 -11.42 4.41
C GLY A 184 4.97 -10.68 5.31
N PHE A 185 5.58 -11.40 6.24
CA PHE A 185 6.67 -10.90 7.08
C PHE A 185 8.01 -11.24 6.43
N LYS A 186 8.84 -10.23 6.15
CA LYS A 186 10.23 -10.46 5.76
C LYS A 186 11.04 -10.98 6.95
N ASN A 187 12.10 -11.74 6.66
CA ASN A 187 13.14 -12.03 7.66
C ASN A 187 13.91 -10.75 8.04
N GLY A 188 14.74 -10.84 9.07
CA GLY A 188 15.59 -9.74 9.53
C GLY A 188 16.57 -9.30 8.44
N THR A 189 17.20 -8.15 8.62
CA THR A 189 18.18 -7.63 7.64
C THR A 189 19.39 -8.54 7.45
N ASP A 190 19.67 -9.40 8.43
CA ASP A 190 20.85 -10.25 8.50
C ASP A 190 20.58 -11.72 8.12
N GLY A 191 19.36 -12.02 7.64
CA GLY A 191 18.90 -13.37 7.28
C GLY A 191 17.95 -13.99 8.29
#